data_AF-A0A9W7W9M3-F1
#
_entry.id   AF-A0A9W7W9M3-F1
#
_cell.length_a   1.000
_cell.length_b   1.000
_cell.length_c   1.000
_cell.angle_alpha   90.00
_cell.angle_beta   90.00
_cell.angle_gamma   90.00
#
_symmetry.space_group_name_H-M   'P 1'
#
loop_
_entity.id
_entity.type
_entity.pdbx_description
1 polymer ?
#
loop_
_entity_poly.entity_id
_entity_poly.type
_entity_poly.pdbx_seq_one_letter_code
_entity_poly.pdbx_strand_id
1 'polypeptide(L)'
;MEREADKVLKYIRDVNFTVKTGENIFFDASGDPVAKYDLVNWQPAEDGSLQFKLVGVYDSSLPSETLLQVDQENMVWAENSRQVPVSVCSESCPPGTRKAVQKGRPVCCYDCIPCADGKISNSTDSSDCFPCDLEYWSNENINRCVLKVTEFLSYTEIMGIVLSICSVFGALLSKMVSFVFYLHKETPIVRANNSELSFLLLFSLALCFLCLLTFIGRLTEWSWKRSIKCYSLRNTGPTGRGSRS
;
A
#
# COMPACT_ATOMS: atom_id res chain seq x y z
N MET A 1 23.21 69.99 8.00
CA MET A 1 24.61 69.82 7.59
C MET A 1 24.80 68.32 7.43
N GLU A 2 24.83 67.83 6.20
CA GLU A 2 25.09 66.41 5.92
C GLU A 2 26.53 66.10 6.32
N ARG A 3 26.77 65.03 7.10
CA ARG A 3 28.14 64.69 7.51
C ARG A 3 28.90 64.20 6.28
N GLU A 4 30.18 64.55 6.16
CA GLU A 4 31.04 64.06 5.08
C GLU A 4 31.03 62.52 4.97
N ALA A 5 30.87 61.83 6.10
CA ALA A 5 30.70 60.38 6.14
C ALA A 5 29.44 59.87 5.40
N ASP A 6 28.32 60.60 5.48
CA ASP A 6 27.07 60.23 4.83
C ASP A 6 27.20 60.34 3.30
N LYS A 7 27.93 61.36 2.82
CA LYS A 7 28.25 61.52 1.40
C LYS A 7 29.11 60.36 0.89
N VAL A 8 30.18 60.01 1.62
CA VAL A 8 31.08 58.91 1.24
C VAL A 8 30.34 57.57 1.22
N LEU A 9 29.49 57.30 2.21
CA LEU A 9 28.68 56.08 2.27
C LEU A 9 27.78 55.96 1.03
N LYS A 10 27.15 57.06 0.60
CA LYS A 10 26.31 57.09 -0.60
C LYS A 10 27.10 56.72 -1.85
N TYR A 11 28.30 57.27 -2.02
CA TYR A 11 29.15 56.91 -3.17
C TYR A 11 29.63 55.46 -3.11
N ILE A 12 29.99 54.94 -1.92
CA ILE A 12 30.44 53.54 -1.76
C ILE A 12 29.33 52.55 -2.11
N ARG A 13 28.06 52.85 -1.80
CA ARG A 13 26.95 51.94 -2.08
C ARG A 13 26.70 51.73 -3.58
N ASP A 14 26.98 52.76 -4.39
CA ASP A 14 26.69 52.77 -5.82
C ASP A 14 27.92 52.44 -6.69
N VAL A 15 29.03 51.96 -6.09
CA VAL A 15 30.22 51.58 -6.87
C VAL A 15 29.99 50.28 -7.63
N ASN A 16 30.49 50.26 -8.86
CA ASN A 16 30.56 49.07 -9.70
C ASN A 16 31.85 49.16 -10.51
N PHE A 17 32.83 48.32 -10.21
CA PHE A 17 34.13 48.35 -10.86
C PHE A 17 34.77 46.97 -10.94
N THR A 18 35.59 46.76 -11.98
CA THR A 18 36.32 45.52 -12.17
C THR A 18 37.75 45.65 -11.66
N VAL A 19 38.17 44.71 -10.81
CA VAL A 19 39.56 44.65 -10.31
C VAL A 19 40.49 43.98 -11.32
N LYS A 20 41.81 44.09 -11.10
CA LYS A 20 42.83 43.54 -12.00
C LYS A 20 42.76 42.02 -12.19
N THR A 21 42.11 41.31 -11.27
CA THR A 21 41.82 39.87 -11.35
C THR A 21 40.69 39.55 -12.34
N GLY A 22 40.03 40.57 -12.91
CA GLY A 22 38.88 40.43 -13.81
C GLY A 22 37.54 40.30 -13.10
N GLU A 23 37.53 40.40 -11.77
CA GLU A 23 36.32 40.24 -10.95
C GLU A 23 35.57 41.57 -10.84
N ASN A 24 34.25 41.52 -10.98
CA ASN A 24 33.42 42.70 -10.87
C ASN A 24 32.91 42.86 -9.43
N ILE A 25 33.19 44.00 -8.81
CA ILE A 25 32.81 44.32 -7.44
C ILE A 25 31.70 45.34 -7.46
N PHE A 26 30.55 44.95 -6.89
CA PHE A 26 29.42 45.83 -6.60
C PHE A 26 28.77 45.36 -5.29
N PHE A 27 27.98 46.24 -4.69
CA PHE A 27 27.29 45.99 -3.43
C PHE A 27 25.78 45.86 -3.64
N ASP A 28 25.15 44.98 -2.87
CA ASP A 28 23.70 44.85 -2.86
C ASP A 28 23.03 45.98 -2.02
N ALA A 29 21.70 45.92 -1.87
CA ALA A 29 20.96 46.90 -1.08
C ALA A 29 21.37 46.92 0.41
N SER A 30 21.86 45.79 0.94
CA SER A 30 22.36 45.65 2.31
C SER A 30 23.78 46.18 2.47
N GLY A 31 24.51 46.37 1.37
CA GLY A 31 25.92 46.76 1.36
C GLY A 31 26.88 45.56 1.30
N ASP A 32 26.39 44.37 1.00
CA ASP A 32 27.18 43.15 0.89
C ASP A 32 27.76 43.03 -0.53
N PRO A 33 29.06 42.68 -0.66
CA PRO A 33 29.66 42.47 -1.98
C PRO A 33 29.17 41.17 -2.60
N VAL A 34 29.36 41.01 -3.90
CA VAL A 34 29.17 39.74 -4.60
C VAL A 34 29.96 38.62 -3.90
N ALA A 35 29.25 37.59 -3.45
CA ALA A 35 29.85 36.42 -2.85
C ALA A 35 30.44 35.51 -3.91
N LYS A 36 31.76 35.28 -3.84
CA LYS A 36 32.50 34.34 -4.67
C LYS A 36 33.43 33.51 -3.81
N TYR A 37 33.37 32.18 -3.92
CA TYR A 37 34.13 31.27 -3.09
C TYR A 37 34.75 30.13 -3.89
N ASP A 38 35.99 29.79 -3.54
CA ASP A 38 36.67 28.60 -4.02
C ASP A 38 36.26 27.38 -3.19
N LEU A 39 35.79 26.32 -3.85
CA LEU A 39 35.54 25.03 -3.20
C LEU A 39 36.82 24.20 -3.23
N VAL A 40 37.33 23.86 -2.05
CA VAL A 40 38.55 23.06 -1.91
C VAL A 40 38.24 21.69 -1.32
N ASN A 41 38.87 20.66 -1.87
CA ASN A 41 38.82 19.29 -1.36
C ASN A 41 40.18 18.93 -0.77
N TRP A 42 40.17 18.30 0.40
CA TRP A 42 41.36 17.95 1.15
C TRP A 42 41.76 16.54 0.71
N GLN A 43 42.90 16.41 0.06
CA GLN A 43 43.35 15.16 -0.56
C GLN A 43 44.70 14.74 0.05
N PRO A 44 44.92 13.43 0.30
CA PRO A 44 46.22 12.95 0.74
C PRO A 44 47.23 13.06 -0.41
N ALA A 45 48.39 13.62 -0.11
CA ALA A 45 49.53 13.67 -1.01
C ALA A 45 50.40 12.41 -0.88
N GLU A 46 51.29 12.19 -1.85
CA GLU A 46 52.20 11.04 -1.87
C GLU A 46 53.15 10.99 -0.66
N ASP A 47 53.47 12.15 -0.09
CA ASP A 47 54.32 12.29 1.09
C ASP A 47 53.55 12.11 2.43
N GLY A 48 52.25 11.80 2.36
CA GLY A 48 51.38 11.65 3.52
C GLY A 48 50.84 12.98 4.08
N SER A 49 51.18 14.12 3.47
CA SER A 49 50.60 15.43 3.83
C SER A 49 49.21 15.62 3.24
N LEU A 50 48.47 16.63 3.72
CA LEU A 50 47.19 17.03 3.15
C LEU A 50 47.38 18.18 2.16
N GLN A 51 46.87 18.00 0.94
CA GLN A 51 46.85 19.04 -0.09
C GLN A 51 45.43 19.54 -0.32
N PHE A 52 45.30 20.86 -0.45
CA PHE A 52 44.05 21.52 -0.80
C PHE A 52 43.98 21.62 -2.33
N LYS A 53 43.07 20.88 -2.94
CA LYS A 53 42.83 20.94 -4.37
C LYS A 53 41.55 21.72 -4.64
N LEU A 54 41.62 22.73 -5.50
CA LEU A 54 40.44 23.43 -5.99
C LEU A 54 39.58 22.44 -6.80
N VAL A 55 38.31 22.30 -6.43
CA VAL A 55 37.34 21.37 -7.05
C VAL A 55 36.06 22.07 -7.45
N GLY A 56 35.98 23.39 -7.34
CA GLY A 56 34.79 24.12 -7.75
C GLY A 56 34.86 25.59 -7.38
N VAL A 57 33.88 26.33 -7.88
CA VAL A 57 33.69 27.75 -7.60
C VAL A 57 32.21 28.01 -7.38
N TYR A 58 31.93 28.81 -6.36
CA TYR A 58 30.63 29.41 -6.12
C TYR A 58 30.69 30.88 -6.53
N ASP A 59 29.78 31.32 -7.40
CA ASP A 59 29.70 32.72 -7.85
C ASP A 59 28.23 33.18 -7.84
N SER A 60 27.90 34.04 -6.87
CA SER A 60 26.55 34.58 -6.70
C SER A 60 26.13 35.60 -7.77
N SER A 61 27.06 36.07 -8.61
CA SER A 61 26.71 36.94 -9.74
C SER A 61 26.08 36.19 -10.92
N LEU A 62 26.22 34.87 -10.95
CA LEU A 62 25.69 34.01 -11.99
C LEU A 62 24.23 33.60 -11.74
N PRO A 63 23.49 33.18 -12.79
CA PRO A 63 22.17 32.57 -12.64
C PRO A 63 22.18 31.36 -11.72
N SER A 64 21.05 31.06 -11.07
CA SER A 64 20.94 29.97 -10.08
C SER A 64 21.41 28.60 -10.56
N GLU A 65 21.36 28.33 -11.88
CA GLU A 65 21.81 27.05 -12.46
C GLU A 65 23.33 26.92 -12.55
N THR A 66 24.07 28.03 -12.64
CA THR A 66 25.54 28.05 -12.82
C THR A 66 26.27 28.70 -11.64
N LEU A 67 25.52 29.06 -10.61
CA LEU A 67 25.99 29.69 -9.38
C LEU A 67 26.93 28.80 -8.57
N LEU A 68 26.79 27.47 -8.66
CA LEU A 68 27.71 26.51 -8.08
C LEU A 68 28.24 25.57 -9.16
N GLN A 69 29.55 25.61 -9.40
CA GLN A 69 30.24 24.73 -10.33
C GLN A 69 31.16 23.82 -9.54
N VAL A 70 30.92 22.51 -9.60
CA VAL A 70 31.71 21.50 -8.88
C VAL A 70 32.24 20.47 -9.87
N ASP A 71 33.54 20.26 -9.84
CA ASP A 71 34.24 19.22 -10.57
C ASP A 71 34.23 17.92 -9.75
N GLN A 72 33.24 17.07 -10.03
CA GLN A 72 33.09 15.78 -9.34
C GLN A 72 34.18 14.77 -9.71
N GLU A 73 34.84 14.89 -10.86
CA GLU A 73 35.84 13.92 -11.32
C GLU A 73 37.14 14.04 -10.53
N ASN A 74 37.49 15.27 -10.14
CA ASN A 74 38.69 15.57 -9.37
C ASN A 74 38.48 15.50 -7.85
N MET A 75 37.26 15.27 -7.37
CA MET A 75 36.95 15.09 -5.95
C MET A 75 37.34 13.69 -5.47
N VAL A 76 37.92 13.63 -4.27
CA VAL A 76 38.26 12.40 -3.57
C VAL A 76 37.53 12.38 -2.24
N TRP A 77 36.86 11.26 -1.99
CA TRP A 77 36.11 10.97 -0.78
C TRP A 77 36.93 10.07 0.16
N ALA A 78 36.32 9.64 1.26
CA ALA A 78 36.95 8.73 2.20
C ALA A 78 37.52 7.48 1.49
N GLU A 79 38.64 6.97 1.99
CA GLU A 79 39.33 5.79 1.46
C GLU A 79 39.77 5.91 -0.01
N ASN A 80 40.07 7.13 -0.47
CA ASN A 80 40.45 7.43 -1.86
C ASN A 80 39.39 7.04 -2.91
N SER A 81 38.12 6.94 -2.50
CA SER A 81 37.01 6.71 -3.41
C SER A 81 36.70 7.96 -4.24
N ARG A 82 36.38 7.77 -5.52
CA ARG A 82 35.81 8.83 -6.38
C ARG A 82 34.29 8.83 -6.42
N GLN A 83 33.67 7.83 -5.78
CA GLN A 83 32.21 7.72 -5.74
C GLN A 83 31.65 8.60 -4.63
N VAL A 84 30.68 9.45 -4.98
CA VAL A 84 29.97 10.28 -4.01
C VAL A 84 29.26 9.39 -2.99
N PRO A 85 29.53 9.54 -1.69
CA PRO A 85 28.88 8.73 -0.67
C PRO A 85 27.41 9.10 -0.55
N VAL A 86 26.57 8.10 -0.33
CA VAL A 86 25.14 8.30 -0.07
C VAL A 86 24.96 8.61 1.42
N SER A 87 24.45 9.80 1.74
CA SER A 87 24.25 10.29 3.12
C SER A 87 22.77 10.36 3.49
N VAL A 88 22.08 9.21 3.47
CA VAL A 88 20.65 9.11 3.84
C VAL A 88 20.48 8.40 5.19
N CYS A 89 19.44 8.79 5.93
CA CYS A 89 19.10 8.15 7.22
C CYS A 89 18.43 6.79 7.02
N SER A 90 17.51 6.73 6.06
CA SER A 90 16.78 5.54 5.67
C SER A 90 16.91 5.36 4.15
N GLU A 91 17.07 4.13 3.71
CA GLU A 91 17.05 3.80 2.28
C GLU A 91 15.66 4.05 1.66
N SER A 92 15.62 4.13 0.34
CA SER A 92 14.37 4.26 -0.40
C SER A 92 13.49 3.03 -0.23
N CYS A 93 12.21 3.26 0.06
CA CYS A 93 11.24 2.19 0.27
C CYS A 93 10.86 1.52 -1.07
N PRO A 94 10.88 0.18 -1.14
CA PRO A 94 10.49 -0.54 -2.35
C PRO A 94 8.97 -0.49 -2.58
N PRO A 95 8.49 -0.75 -3.81
CA PRO A 95 7.07 -0.93 -4.09
C PRO A 95 6.44 -1.99 -3.18
N GLY A 96 5.18 -1.80 -2.81
CA GLY A 96 4.46 -2.61 -1.82
C GLY A 96 4.61 -2.14 -0.38
N THR A 97 5.45 -1.14 -0.13
CA THR A 97 5.62 -0.50 1.18
C THR A 97 5.28 0.98 1.15
N ARG A 98 5.02 1.55 2.33
CA ARG A 98 4.83 2.98 2.56
C ARG A 98 5.79 3.50 3.62
N LYS A 99 6.12 4.79 3.55
CA LYS A 99 6.92 5.47 4.57
C LYS A 99 6.15 5.65 5.87
N ALA A 100 6.81 5.38 6.99
CA ALA A 100 6.31 5.72 8.31
C ALA A 100 7.39 6.51 9.06
N VAL A 101 7.10 7.77 9.36
CA VAL A 101 8.04 8.63 10.08
C VAL A 101 8.24 8.11 11.51
N GLN A 102 9.49 7.98 11.91
CA GLN A 102 9.84 7.56 13.27
C GLN A 102 9.56 8.70 14.25
N LYS A 103 8.73 8.45 15.27
CA LYS A 103 8.43 9.43 16.32
C LYS A 103 9.72 9.84 17.05
N GLY A 104 9.99 11.15 17.09
CA GLY A 104 11.16 11.72 17.77
C GLY A 104 12.44 11.78 16.93
N ARG A 105 12.43 11.34 15.66
CA ARG A 105 13.54 11.50 14.72
C ARG A 105 13.22 12.54 13.63
N PRO A 106 14.23 13.04 12.89
CA PRO A 106 14.01 13.93 11.75
C PRO A 106 13.16 13.28 10.65
N VAL A 107 12.52 14.11 9.81
CA VAL A 107 11.58 13.66 8.75
C VAL A 107 12.23 12.75 7.70
N CYS A 108 13.54 12.87 7.49
CA CYS A 108 14.29 11.99 6.58
C CYS A 108 14.48 10.56 7.10
N CYS A 109 14.22 10.30 8.38
CA CYS A 109 14.31 8.98 9.00
C CYS A 109 12.92 8.35 9.08
N TYR A 110 12.70 7.33 8.27
CA TYR A 110 11.43 6.61 8.17
C TYR A 110 11.64 5.10 8.07
N ASP A 111 10.62 4.36 8.46
CA ASP A 111 10.54 2.91 8.27
C ASP A 111 9.68 2.59 7.06
N CYS A 112 10.05 1.55 6.31
CA CYS A 112 9.26 1.02 5.22
C CYS A 112 8.29 -0.04 5.78
N ILE A 113 7.02 0.33 5.88
CA ILE A 113 5.97 -0.55 6.40
C ILE A 113 5.19 -1.14 5.23
N PRO A 114 4.98 -2.47 5.16
CA PRO A 114 4.18 -3.09 4.11
C PRO A 114 2.76 -2.54 4.13
N CYS A 115 2.18 -2.40 2.94
CA CYS A 115 0.77 -2.04 2.79
C CYS A 115 -0.11 -3.18 3.35
N ALA A 116 -1.30 -2.80 3.84
CA ALA A 116 -2.30 -3.78 4.28
C ALA A 116 -2.95 -4.47 3.07
N ASP A 117 -3.47 -5.69 3.28
CA ASP A 117 -4.18 -6.44 2.24
C ASP A 117 -5.33 -5.64 1.62
N GLY A 118 -5.46 -5.72 0.30
CA GLY A 118 -6.43 -4.94 -0.47
C GLY A 118 -5.97 -3.50 -0.80
N LYS A 119 -4.80 -3.07 -0.32
CA LYS A 119 -4.13 -1.83 -0.74
C LYS A 119 -2.81 -2.13 -1.43
N ILE A 120 -2.33 -1.20 -2.24
CA ILE A 120 -1.07 -1.33 -2.99
C ILE A 120 -0.23 -0.05 -2.96
N SER A 121 1.07 -0.21 -3.22
CA SER A 121 2.01 0.88 -3.48
C SER A 121 2.83 0.51 -4.72
N ASN A 122 2.65 1.23 -5.83
CA ASN A 122 3.30 0.91 -7.11
C ASN A 122 4.65 1.63 -7.27
N SER A 123 4.78 2.84 -6.71
CA SER A 123 6.00 3.64 -6.78
C SER A 123 6.95 3.36 -5.63
N THR A 124 8.25 3.45 -5.89
CA THR A 124 9.27 3.58 -4.84
C THR A 124 9.00 4.83 -4.01
N ASP A 125 9.33 4.76 -2.72
CA ASP A 125 9.25 5.88 -1.79
C ASP A 125 7.85 6.50 -1.59
N SER A 126 6.79 5.72 -1.79
CA SER A 126 5.42 6.18 -1.53
C SER A 126 5.18 6.53 -0.06
N SER A 127 4.48 7.64 0.18
CA SER A 127 4.06 8.05 1.53
C SER A 127 2.87 7.24 2.06
N ASP A 128 2.00 6.75 1.16
CA ASP A 128 0.79 6.03 1.54
C ASP A 128 0.44 4.91 0.54
N CYS A 129 -0.51 4.07 0.94
CA CYS A 129 -1.00 2.94 0.15
C CYS A 129 -2.42 3.22 -0.37
N PHE A 130 -2.67 2.85 -1.62
CA PHE A 130 -3.95 3.09 -2.29
C PHE A 130 -4.80 1.81 -2.34
N PRO A 131 -6.12 1.87 -2.07
CA PRO A 131 -6.99 0.70 -2.17
C PRO A 131 -7.17 0.24 -3.62
N CYS A 132 -7.34 -1.06 -3.83
CA CYS A 132 -7.79 -1.62 -5.11
C CYS A 132 -9.31 -1.49 -5.28
N ASP A 133 -9.77 -1.52 -6.54
CA ASP A 133 -11.20 -1.58 -6.88
C ASP A 133 -11.85 -2.89 -6.39
N LEU A 134 -13.19 -2.90 -6.26
CA LEU A 134 -13.94 -4.01 -5.65
C LEU A 134 -13.73 -5.39 -6.30
N GLU A 135 -13.44 -5.43 -7.60
CA GLU A 135 -13.19 -6.66 -8.36
C GLU A 135 -11.73 -7.15 -8.26
N TYR A 136 -10.86 -6.33 -7.67
CA TYR A 136 -9.43 -6.55 -7.60
C TYR A 136 -8.97 -6.71 -6.14
N TRP A 137 -7.80 -7.33 -5.97
CA TRP A 137 -7.13 -7.56 -4.71
C TRP A 137 -5.62 -7.31 -4.87
N SER A 138 -4.93 -7.01 -3.79
CA SER A 138 -3.47 -6.88 -3.83
C SER A 138 -2.81 -8.23 -4.14
N ASN A 139 -1.74 -8.22 -4.94
CA ASN A 139 -0.91 -9.42 -5.12
C ASN A 139 -0.03 -9.69 -3.88
N GLU A 140 0.70 -10.80 -3.90
CA GLU A 140 1.63 -11.21 -2.83
C GLU A 140 2.71 -10.16 -2.52
N ASN A 141 3.21 -9.46 -3.54
CA ASN A 141 4.19 -8.37 -3.39
C ASN A 141 3.54 -7.00 -3.10
N ILE A 142 2.21 -6.93 -2.99
CA ILE A 142 1.42 -5.75 -2.63
C ILE A 142 1.68 -4.51 -3.53
N ASN A 143 2.14 -4.75 -4.76
CA ASN A 143 2.55 -3.69 -5.70
C ASN A 143 1.55 -3.48 -6.84
N ARG A 144 0.65 -4.43 -7.08
CA ARG A 144 -0.36 -4.35 -8.14
C ARG A 144 -1.69 -4.95 -7.71
N CYS A 145 -2.76 -4.40 -8.28
CA CYS A 145 -4.10 -4.95 -8.16
C CYS A 145 -4.27 -6.06 -9.19
N VAL A 146 -4.62 -7.26 -8.72
CA VAL A 146 -4.93 -8.44 -9.54
C VAL A 146 -6.40 -8.81 -9.35
N LEU A 147 -7.04 -9.39 -10.37
CA LEU A 147 -8.43 -9.82 -10.24
C LEU A 147 -8.58 -10.79 -9.07
N LYS A 148 -9.59 -10.55 -8.23
CA LYS A 148 -9.87 -11.38 -7.07
C LYS A 148 -10.15 -12.81 -7.54
N VAL A 149 -9.30 -13.76 -7.13
CA VAL A 149 -9.57 -15.18 -7.36
C VAL A 149 -10.78 -15.52 -6.49
N THR A 150 -11.91 -15.85 -7.11
CA THR A 150 -13.08 -16.31 -6.37
C THR A 150 -12.75 -17.67 -5.77
N GLU A 151 -12.52 -17.73 -4.47
CA GLU A 151 -12.54 -19.00 -3.74
C GLU A 151 -13.98 -19.50 -3.73
N PHE A 152 -14.28 -20.46 -4.59
CA PHE A 152 -15.51 -21.23 -4.52
C PHE A 152 -15.19 -22.55 -3.83
N LEU A 153 -16.10 -23.02 -2.98
CA LEU A 153 -15.99 -24.36 -2.39
C LEU A 153 -16.12 -25.38 -3.54
N SER A 154 -14.99 -25.86 -4.03
CA SER A 154 -14.93 -26.73 -5.20
C SER A 154 -15.30 -28.16 -4.81
N TYR A 155 -15.93 -28.90 -5.73
CA TYR A 155 -16.13 -30.35 -5.59
C TYR A 155 -14.81 -31.14 -5.49
N THR A 156 -13.69 -30.49 -5.82
CA THR A 156 -12.35 -31.07 -5.74
C THR A 156 -11.66 -30.85 -4.39
N GLU A 157 -12.20 -29.97 -3.53
CA GLU A 157 -11.64 -29.71 -2.21
C GLU A 157 -12.19 -30.69 -1.18
N ILE A 158 -11.39 -31.05 -0.18
CA ILE A 158 -11.74 -32.06 0.85
C ILE A 158 -13.07 -31.71 1.54
N MET A 159 -13.25 -30.44 1.93
CA MET A 159 -14.49 -29.97 2.56
C MET A 159 -15.70 -30.10 1.62
N GLY A 160 -15.52 -29.80 0.32
CA GLY A 160 -16.56 -29.96 -0.69
C GLY A 160 -16.93 -31.43 -0.93
N ILE A 161 -15.95 -32.33 -0.95
CA ILE A 161 -16.16 -33.78 -1.11
C ILE A 161 -16.96 -34.34 0.07
N VAL A 162 -16.54 -34.03 1.30
CA VAL A 162 -17.22 -34.51 2.53
C VAL A 162 -18.67 -34.02 2.57
N LEU A 163 -18.89 -32.72 2.32
CA LEU A 163 -20.24 -32.15 2.30
C LEU A 163 -21.12 -32.76 1.21
N SER A 164 -20.55 -33.06 0.03
CA SER A 164 -21.26 -33.71 -1.07
C SER A 164 -21.70 -35.13 -0.71
N ILE A 165 -20.78 -35.96 -0.18
CA ILE A 165 -21.07 -37.35 0.22
C ILE A 165 -22.14 -37.38 1.31
N CYS A 166 -21.99 -36.55 2.36
CA CYS A 166 -22.96 -36.45 3.44
C CYS A 166 -24.34 -36.01 2.93
N SER A 167 -24.40 -35.08 1.98
CA SER A 167 -25.66 -34.59 1.43
C SER A 167 -26.36 -35.62 0.54
N VAL A 168 -25.63 -36.35 -0.30
CA VAL A 168 -26.19 -37.44 -1.13
C VAL A 168 -26.73 -38.55 -0.25
N PHE A 169 -25.96 -38.96 0.76
CA PHE A 169 -26.37 -40.01 1.69
C PHE A 169 -27.59 -39.58 2.52
N GLY A 170 -27.59 -38.35 3.05
CA GLY A 170 -28.72 -37.78 3.78
C GLY A 170 -30.00 -37.67 2.95
N ALA A 171 -29.88 -37.30 1.67
CA ALA A 171 -31.02 -37.25 0.75
C ALA A 171 -31.58 -38.65 0.44
N LEU A 172 -30.73 -39.67 0.26
CA LEU A 172 -31.16 -41.05 0.04
C LEU A 172 -31.90 -41.61 1.25
N LEU A 173 -31.35 -41.44 2.46
CA LEU A 173 -32.01 -41.87 3.69
C LEU A 173 -33.36 -41.18 3.89
N SER A 174 -33.42 -39.86 3.66
CA SER A 174 -34.68 -39.10 3.79
C SER A 174 -35.76 -39.60 2.82
N LYS A 175 -35.38 -39.94 1.58
CA LYS A 175 -36.30 -40.54 0.60
C LYS A 175 -36.77 -41.93 1.02
N MET A 176 -35.87 -42.78 1.52
CA MET A 176 -36.23 -44.12 1.98
C MET A 176 -37.21 -44.08 3.16
N VAL A 177 -36.94 -43.22 4.15
CA VAL A 177 -37.85 -43.01 5.29
C VAL A 177 -39.21 -42.49 4.81
N SER A 178 -39.21 -41.48 3.92
CA SER A 178 -40.46 -40.94 3.34
C SER A 178 -41.26 -42.01 2.57
N PHE A 179 -40.59 -42.91 1.85
CA PHE A 179 -41.24 -44.00 1.12
C PHE A 179 -41.88 -45.03 2.06
N VAL A 180 -41.17 -45.42 3.12
CA VAL A 180 -41.71 -46.33 4.14
C VAL A 180 -42.92 -45.73 4.85
N PHE A 181 -42.85 -44.44 5.21
CA PHE A 181 -43.97 -43.70 5.79
C PHE A 181 -45.19 -43.63 4.86
N TYR A 182 -44.96 -43.47 3.55
CA TYR A 182 -46.04 -43.46 2.56
C TYR A 182 -46.74 -44.82 2.47
N LEU A 183 -45.99 -45.93 2.48
CA LEU A 183 -46.55 -47.28 2.45
C LEU A 183 -47.30 -47.66 3.74
N HIS A 184 -46.81 -47.22 4.91
CA HIS A 184 -47.39 -47.54 6.22
C HIS A 184 -48.31 -46.44 6.76
N LYS A 185 -48.89 -45.63 5.87
CA LYS A 185 -49.76 -44.48 6.21
C LYS A 185 -50.95 -44.86 7.11
N GLU A 186 -51.44 -46.09 7.01
CA GLU A 186 -52.58 -46.61 7.79
C GLU A 186 -52.19 -47.24 9.13
N THR A 187 -50.91 -47.26 9.50
CA THR A 187 -50.50 -47.81 10.81
C THR A 187 -50.90 -46.86 11.95
N PRO A 188 -51.37 -47.40 13.09
CA PRO A 188 -51.85 -46.57 14.22
C PRO A 188 -50.76 -45.67 14.81
N ILE A 189 -49.48 -46.01 14.59
CA ILE A 189 -48.31 -45.23 15.01
C ILE A 189 -48.17 -43.94 14.18
N VAL A 190 -48.37 -44.03 12.85
CA VAL A 190 -48.26 -42.88 11.92
C VAL A 190 -49.51 -42.00 11.95
N ARG A 191 -50.64 -42.54 12.42
CA ARG A 191 -51.92 -41.82 12.57
C ARG A 191 -52.05 -41.12 13.93
N ALA A 192 -51.41 -41.64 14.97
CA ALA A 192 -51.35 -41.02 16.30
C ALA A 192 -50.44 -39.79 16.33
N ASN A 193 -49.37 -39.82 15.54
CA ASN A 193 -48.61 -38.63 15.20
C ASN A 193 -49.28 -37.96 13.99
N ASN A 194 -49.35 -36.63 13.91
CA ASN A 194 -50.06 -35.97 12.82
C ASN A 194 -49.35 -36.24 11.48
N SER A 195 -49.88 -37.18 10.69
CA SER A 195 -49.24 -37.71 9.47
C SER A 195 -48.83 -36.63 8.45
N GLU A 196 -49.59 -35.53 8.38
CA GLU A 196 -49.31 -34.38 7.53
C GLU A 196 -48.06 -33.61 8.01
N LEU A 197 -47.89 -33.43 9.32
CA LEU A 197 -46.74 -32.72 9.89
C LEU A 197 -45.45 -33.52 9.70
N SER A 198 -45.49 -34.84 9.92
CA SER A 198 -44.32 -35.70 9.71
C SER A 198 -43.88 -35.73 8.24
N PHE A 199 -44.83 -35.72 7.30
CA PHE A 199 -44.52 -35.65 5.87
C PHE A 199 -43.87 -34.31 5.49
N LEU A 200 -44.40 -33.19 5.98
CA LEU A 200 -43.83 -31.85 5.74
C LEU A 200 -42.40 -31.72 6.29
N LEU A 201 -42.12 -32.30 7.45
CA LEU A 201 -40.78 -32.30 8.04
C LEU A 201 -39.79 -33.13 7.21
N LEU A 202 -40.17 -34.32 6.75
CA LEU A 202 -39.31 -35.15 5.89
C LEU A 202 -39.05 -34.50 4.53
N PHE A 203 -40.08 -33.86 3.95
CA PHE A 203 -39.95 -33.11 2.70
C PHE A 203 -39.00 -31.91 2.84
N SER A 204 -39.11 -31.13 3.91
CA SER A 204 -38.22 -30.00 4.17
C SER A 204 -36.76 -30.43 4.43
N LEU A 205 -36.55 -31.56 5.11
CA LEU A 205 -35.23 -32.14 5.33
C LEU A 205 -34.58 -32.60 4.01
N ALA A 206 -35.35 -33.23 3.13
CA ALA A 206 -34.86 -33.62 1.80
C ALA A 206 -34.47 -32.40 0.95
N LEU A 207 -35.26 -31.32 0.98
CA LEU A 207 -34.93 -30.05 0.32
C LEU A 207 -33.70 -29.39 0.91
N CYS A 208 -33.47 -29.50 2.21
CA CYS A 208 -32.27 -29.00 2.89
C CYS A 208 -31.00 -29.64 2.32
N PHE A 209 -30.96 -30.97 2.22
CA PHE A 209 -29.81 -31.68 1.63
C PHE A 209 -29.58 -31.33 0.16
N LEU A 210 -30.66 -31.13 -0.61
CA LEU A 210 -30.58 -30.68 -2.00
C LEU A 210 -30.06 -29.25 -2.12
N CYS A 211 -30.46 -28.34 -1.22
CA CYS A 211 -29.95 -26.97 -1.21
C CYS A 211 -28.45 -26.90 -0.86
N LEU A 212 -27.97 -27.75 0.05
CA LEU A 212 -26.53 -27.86 0.34
C LEU A 212 -25.72 -28.30 -0.88
N LEU A 213 -26.22 -29.27 -1.66
CA LEU A 213 -25.58 -29.68 -2.91
C LEU A 213 -25.52 -28.55 -3.95
N THR A 214 -26.58 -27.75 -4.08
CA THR A 214 -26.57 -26.63 -5.05
C THR A 214 -25.61 -25.49 -4.69
N PHE A 215 -25.13 -25.43 -3.45
CA PHE A 215 -24.17 -24.43 -2.98
C PHE A 215 -22.71 -24.84 -3.24
N ILE A 216 -22.45 -26.14 -3.43
CA ILE A 216 -21.12 -26.66 -3.75
C ILE A 216 -20.91 -26.50 -5.26
N GLY A 217 -19.82 -25.82 -5.66
CA GLY A 217 -19.49 -25.51 -7.07
C GLY A 217 -19.83 -24.08 -7.54
N ARG A 218 -19.41 -23.76 -8.77
CA ARG A 218 -19.58 -22.43 -9.37
C ARG A 218 -21.06 -22.16 -9.66
N LEU A 219 -21.69 -21.34 -8.83
CA LEU A 219 -23.07 -20.89 -9.02
C LEU A 219 -23.20 -20.14 -10.35
N THR A 220 -23.96 -20.68 -11.29
CA THR A 220 -24.43 -19.96 -12.47
C THR A 220 -25.54 -18.96 -12.06
N GLU A 221 -25.73 -17.88 -12.82
CA GLU A 221 -26.68 -16.78 -12.56
C GLU A 221 -28.07 -17.23 -12.01
N TRP A 222 -28.58 -18.37 -12.47
CA TRP A 222 -29.88 -18.93 -12.09
C TRP A 222 -29.90 -19.56 -10.69
N SER A 223 -28.80 -20.14 -10.24
CA SER A 223 -28.71 -20.80 -8.94
C SER A 223 -28.46 -19.81 -7.80
N TRP A 224 -27.98 -18.59 -8.07
CA TRP A 224 -27.86 -17.54 -7.05
C TRP A 224 -29.22 -17.10 -6.49
N LYS A 225 -30.21 -16.89 -7.37
CA LYS A 225 -31.59 -16.54 -6.98
C LYS A 225 -32.28 -17.67 -6.18
N ARG A 226 -31.97 -18.93 -6.50
CA ARG A 226 -32.54 -20.10 -5.79
C ARG A 226 -31.90 -20.32 -4.42
N SER A 227 -30.59 -20.07 -4.30
CA SER A 227 -29.85 -20.18 -3.04
C SER A 227 -30.28 -19.11 -2.01
N ILE A 228 -30.46 -17.86 -2.44
CA ILE A 228 -30.99 -16.77 -1.59
C ILE A 228 -32.39 -17.13 -1.06
N LYS A 229 -33.24 -17.74 -1.90
CA LYS A 229 -34.60 -18.15 -1.49
C LYS A 229 -34.59 -19.31 -0.50
N CYS A 230 -33.64 -20.24 -0.62
CA CYS A 230 -33.47 -21.34 0.34
C CYS A 230 -32.91 -20.83 1.69
N TYR A 231 -32.02 -19.82 1.67
CA TYR A 231 -31.53 -19.14 2.88
C TYR A 231 -32.62 -18.31 3.58
N SER A 232 -33.44 -17.59 2.80
CA SER A 232 -34.56 -16.80 3.31
C SER A 232 -35.66 -17.65 3.97
N LEU A 233 -35.91 -18.86 3.48
CA LEU A 233 -36.91 -19.78 4.07
C LEU A 233 -36.43 -20.43 5.39
N ARG A 234 -35.12 -20.44 5.66
CA ARG A 234 -34.56 -20.91 6.94
C ARG A 234 -34.60 -19.81 8.01
N ASN A 235 -34.58 -18.54 7.63
CA ASN A 235 -34.52 -17.39 8.54
C ASN A 235 -35.87 -16.71 8.82
N THR A 236 -37.01 -17.26 8.38
CA THR A 236 -38.33 -16.82 8.86
C THR A 236 -38.66 -17.47 10.21
N GLY A 237 -37.84 -17.15 11.22
CA GLY A 237 -38.17 -17.28 12.64
C GLY A 237 -38.24 -15.87 13.24
N PRO A 238 -39.07 -15.61 14.27
CA PRO A 238 -39.37 -14.26 14.73
C PRO A 238 -38.09 -13.62 15.29
N THR A 239 -37.51 -12.67 14.56
CA THR A 239 -36.38 -11.89 15.03
C THR A 239 -36.83 -10.99 16.19
N GLY A 240 -36.52 -11.44 17.39
CA GLY A 240 -36.53 -10.65 18.61
C GLY A 240 -35.58 -9.46 18.49
N ARG A 241 -36.15 -8.31 18.81
CA ARG A 241 -35.59 -7.01 19.18
C ARG A 241 -34.18 -7.09 19.81
N GLY A 242 -33.23 -6.33 19.27
CA GLY A 242 -31.90 -6.09 19.85
C GLY A 242 -31.45 -4.66 19.57
N SER A 243 -31.74 -3.77 20.51
CA SER A 243 -31.33 -2.36 20.57
C SER A 243 -29.81 -2.22 20.65
N ARG A 244 -29.25 -1.35 19.80
CA ARG A 244 -27.90 -0.79 19.99
C ARG A 244 -27.95 0.25 21.12
N SER A 245 -27.21 -0.02 22.19
CA SER A 245 -26.56 0.97 23.04
C SER A 245 -25.26 1.43 22.37
#